data_AF-A0A1G4QIW6-F1
#
_entry.id   AF-A0A1G4QIW6-F1
#
_cell.length_a   1.000
_cell.length_b   1.000
_cell.length_c   1.000
_cell.angle_alpha   90.00
_cell.angle_beta   90.00
_cell.angle_gamma   90.00
#
_symmetry.space_group_name_H-M   'P 1'
#
loop_
_entity.id
_entity.type
_entity.pdbx_description
1 polymer ?
#
loop_
_entity_poly.entity_id
_entity_poly.type
_entity_poly.pdbx_seq_one_letter_code
_entity_poly.pdbx_strand_id
1 'polypeptide(L)'
;MKITTLDEALERIKELEKEVAELKGENEKLRKRNFGGRKKHDEAWMAAYNDFISKYESGMTLMEIVAEGDISRRTAYRYLAYYRELKKIADDSKSVQK
;
A
#
# COMPACT_ATOMS: atom_id res chain seq x y z
N MET A 1 39.49 -4.76 10.81
CA MET A 1 40.12 -5.04 12.12
C MET A 1 40.14 -6.55 12.31
N LYS A 2 41.28 -7.12 12.71
CA LYS A 2 41.35 -8.52 13.18
C LYS A 2 41.35 -8.46 14.70
N ILE A 3 40.39 -9.15 15.33
CA ILE A 3 40.37 -9.33 16.78
C ILE A 3 41.41 -10.40 17.08
N THR A 4 42.36 -10.08 17.96
CA THR A 4 43.52 -10.94 18.21
C THR A 4 43.52 -11.57 19.59
N THR A 5 42.74 -11.01 20.52
CA THR A 5 42.63 -11.52 21.90
C THR A 5 41.20 -11.83 22.29
N LEU A 6 41.03 -12.66 23.34
CA LEU A 6 39.72 -13.01 23.87
C LEU A 6 39.02 -11.78 24.49
N ASP A 7 39.76 -10.91 25.16
CA ASP A 7 39.22 -9.71 25.80
C ASP A 7 38.67 -8.71 24.76
N GLU A 8 39.41 -8.50 23.67
CA GLU A 8 38.94 -7.70 22.52
C GLU A 8 37.67 -8.30 21.91
N ALA A 9 37.56 -9.63 21.85
CA ALA A 9 36.37 -10.31 21.34
C ALA A 9 35.16 -10.09 22.24
N LEU A 10 35.34 -10.20 23.56
CA LEU A 10 34.30 -10.00 24.56
C LEU A 10 33.82 -8.55 24.60
N GLU A 11 34.74 -7.59 24.51
CA GLU A 11 34.40 -6.17 24.46
C GLU A 11 33.61 -5.83 23.18
N ARG A 12 34.02 -6.40 22.04
CA ARG A 12 33.28 -6.23 20.78
C ARG A 12 31.89 -6.86 20.81
N ILE A 13 31.73 -8.02 21.44
CA ILE A 13 30.42 -8.66 21.62
C ILE A 13 29.50 -7.74 22.43
N LYS A 14 29.99 -7.18 23.54
CA LYS A 14 29.22 -6.28 24.39
C LYS A 14 28.79 -5.00 23.66
N GLU A 15 29.65 -4.43 22.84
CA GLU A 15 29.30 -3.30 21.97
C GLU A 15 28.19 -3.65 20.98
N LEU A 16 28.34 -4.79 20.29
CA LEU A 16 27.37 -5.26 19.30
C LEU A 16 26.01 -5.56 19.94
N GLU A 17 25.97 -6.14 21.13
CA GLU A 17 24.72 -6.39 21.87
C GLU A 17 23.97 -5.09 22.18
N LYS A 18 24.70 -4.05 22.58
CA LYS A 18 24.13 -2.71 22.82
C LYS A 18 23.59 -2.09 21.53
N GLU A 19 24.37 -2.13 20.46
CA GLU A 19 23.97 -1.61 19.15
C GLU A 19 22.71 -2.34 18.62
N VAL A 20 22.67 -3.66 18.76
CA VAL A 20 21.50 -4.47 18.38
C VAL A 20 20.25 -4.08 19.20
N ALA A 21 20.41 -3.83 20.50
CA ALA A 21 19.29 -3.39 21.35
C ALA A 21 18.76 -2.02 20.93
N GLU A 22 19.65 -1.06 20.62
CA GLU A 22 19.29 0.28 20.16
C GLU A 22 18.59 0.24 18.79
N LEU A 23 19.14 -0.49 17.83
CA LEU A 23 18.57 -0.67 16.48
C LEU A 23 17.20 -1.35 16.51
N LYS A 24 16.98 -2.30 17.42
CA LYS A 24 15.65 -2.91 17.62
C LYS A 24 14.63 -1.89 18.12
N GLY A 25 15.02 -1.04 19.08
CA GLY A 25 14.17 0.04 19.59
C GLY A 25 13.81 1.07 18.52
N GLU A 26 14.77 1.44 17.67
CA GLU A 26 14.51 2.35 16.54
C GLU A 26 13.58 1.73 15.50
N ASN A 27 13.79 0.47 15.14
CA ASN A 27 12.89 -0.26 14.23
C ASN A 27 11.45 -0.31 14.77
N GLU A 28 11.27 -0.55 16.06
CA GLU A 28 9.94 -0.57 16.66
C GLU A 28 9.28 0.82 16.62
N LYS A 29 10.03 1.89 16.89
CA LYS A 29 9.56 3.27 16.74
C LYS A 29 9.16 3.59 15.30
N LEU A 30 9.95 3.16 14.32
CA LEU A 30 9.66 3.36 12.89
C LEU A 30 8.44 2.55 12.43
N ARG A 31 8.26 1.31 12.91
CA ARG A 31 7.06 0.51 12.63
C ARG A 31 5.79 1.10 13.22
N LYS A 32 5.88 1.67 14.43
CA LYS A 32 4.76 2.34 15.11
C LYS A 32 4.49 3.75 14.59
N ARG A 33 5.40 4.31 13.78
CA ARG A 33 5.24 5.65 13.22
C ARG A 33 4.09 5.65 12.21
N ASN A 34 3.05 6.42 12.51
CA ASN A 34 1.99 6.66 11.55
C ASN A 34 2.57 7.53 10.41
N PHE A 35 2.87 6.94 9.26
CA PHE A 35 3.27 7.70 8.08
C PHE A 35 2.05 8.50 7.62
N GLY A 36 1.98 9.77 8.04
CA GLY A 36 0.90 10.71 7.71
C GLY A 36 0.89 11.12 6.23
N GLY A 37 0.84 10.14 5.34
CA GLY A 37 0.68 10.31 3.90
C GLY A 37 -0.64 9.73 3.42
N ARG A 38 -0.91 9.88 2.12
CA ARG A 38 -2.04 9.20 1.47
C ARG A 38 -1.85 7.70 1.66
N LYS A 39 -2.71 7.08 2.46
CA LYS A 39 -2.74 5.62 2.57
C LYS A 39 -2.95 5.05 1.17
N LYS A 40 -2.15 4.06 0.78
CA LYS A 40 -2.49 3.24 -0.38
C LYS A 40 -3.90 2.68 -0.17
N HIS A 41 -4.62 2.48 -1.27
CA HIS A 41 -5.92 1.82 -1.20
C HIS A 41 -5.71 0.47 -0.50
N ASP A 42 -6.39 0.30 0.64
CA ASP A 42 -6.28 -0.91 1.44
C ASP A 42 -7.09 -2.05 0.81
N GLU A 43 -6.95 -3.25 1.37
CA GLU A 43 -7.63 -4.44 0.85
C GLU A 43 -9.16 -4.26 0.80
N ALA A 44 -9.74 -3.63 1.82
CA ALA A 44 -11.17 -3.33 1.87
C ALA A 44 -11.60 -2.38 0.74
N TRP A 45 -10.82 -1.33 0.48
CA TRP A 45 -11.08 -0.43 -0.64
C TRP A 45 -10.98 -1.17 -1.98
N MET A 46 -9.95 -2.01 -2.17
CA MET A 46 -9.74 -2.75 -3.41
C MET A 46 -10.86 -3.76 -3.67
N ALA A 47 -11.35 -4.44 -2.63
CA ALA A 47 -12.48 -5.36 -2.73
C ALA A 47 -13.75 -4.63 -3.19
N ALA A 48 -14.11 -3.52 -2.55
CA ALA A 48 -15.27 -2.71 -2.93
C ALA A 48 -15.15 -2.12 -4.34
N TYR A 49 -13.94 -1.72 -4.74
CA TYR A 49 -13.68 -1.23 -6.10
C TYR A 49 -13.84 -2.34 -7.14
N ASN A 50 -13.28 -3.53 -6.89
CA ASN A 50 -13.36 -4.65 -7.83
C ASN A 50 -14.81 -5.15 -8.02
N ASP A 51 -15.61 -5.19 -6.95
CA ASP A 51 -17.03 -5.50 -7.02
C ASP A 51 -17.78 -4.48 -7.91
N PHE A 52 -17.54 -3.19 -7.67
CA PHE A 52 -18.08 -2.13 -8.52
C PHE A 52 -17.70 -2.31 -10.00
N ILE A 53 -16.43 -2.62 -10.30
CA ILE A 53 -15.97 -2.83 -11.68
C ILE A 53 -16.68 -4.03 -12.32
N SER A 54 -16.80 -5.14 -11.60
CA SER A 54 -17.46 -6.34 -12.11
C SER A 54 -18.91 -6.06 -12.52
N LYS A 55 -19.65 -5.31 -11.69
CA LYS A 55 -21.04 -4.89 -11.97
C LYS A 55 -21.12 -3.86 -13.10
N TYR A 56 -20.20 -2.91 -13.15
CA TYR A 56 -20.17 -1.90 -14.21
C TYR A 56 -19.84 -2.51 -15.58
N GLU A 57 -18.88 -3.43 -15.63
CA GLU A 57 -18.50 -4.16 -16.86
C GLU A 57 -19.57 -5.16 -17.31
N SER A 58 -20.42 -5.66 -16.39
CA SER A 58 -21.61 -6.43 -16.76
C SER A 58 -22.74 -5.59 -17.36
N GLY A 59 -22.57 -4.27 -17.46
CA GLY A 59 -23.52 -3.35 -18.10
C GLY A 59 -24.47 -2.65 -17.13
N MET A 60 -24.32 -2.80 -15.81
CA MET A 60 -25.14 -2.06 -14.85
C MET A 60 -24.78 -0.57 -14.87
N THR A 61 -25.80 0.27 -14.72
CA THR A 61 -25.64 1.70 -14.54
C THR A 61 -25.16 2.03 -13.12
N LEU A 62 -24.56 3.21 -12.94
CA LEU A 62 -24.14 3.68 -11.61
C LEU A 62 -25.30 3.69 -10.60
N MET A 63 -26.53 3.97 -11.05
CA MET A 63 -27.66 4.07 -10.13
C MET A 63 -28.18 2.71 -9.71
N GLU A 64 -28.12 1.71 -10.59
CA GLU A 64 -28.44 0.31 -10.23
C GLU A 64 -27.44 -0.21 -9.21
N ILE A 65 -26.13 0.01 -9.42
CA ILE A 65 -25.09 -0.41 -8.47
C ILE A 65 -25.24 0.31 -7.11
N VAL A 66 -25.62 1.59 -7.12
CA VAL A 66 -25.87 2.33 -5.87
C VAL A 66 -27.15 1.84 -5.17
N ALA A 67 -28.16 1.40 -5.93
CA ALA A 67 -29.42 0.91 -5.37
C ALA A 67 -29.27 -0.43 -4.64
N GLU A 68 -28.27 -1.25 -5.00
CA GLU A 68 -27.93 -2.48 -4.25
C GLU A 68 -27.44 -2.19 -2.82
N GLY A 69 -27.03 -0.95 -2.52
CA GLY A 69 -26.74 -0.48 -1.16
C GLY A 69 -25.30 -0.64 -0.71
N ASP A 70 -24.43 -1.25 -1.52
CA ASP A 70 -23.03 -1.51 -1.14
C ASP A 70 -22.17 -0.23 -1.13
N ILE A 71 -22.52 0.77 -1.94
CA ILE A 71 -21.74 2.01 -2.08
C ILE A 71 -22.63 3.25 -2.26
N SER A 72 -22.16 4.38 -1.73
CA SER A 72 -22.82 5.68 -1.97
C SER A 72 -22.70 6.14 -3.42
N ARG A 73 -23.66 6.96 -3.88
CA ARG A 73 -23.58 7.65 -5.19
C ARG A 73 -22.23 8.34 -5.40
N ARG A 74 -21.72 9.04 -4.38
CA ARG A 74 -20.42 9.72 -4.44
C ARG A 74 -19.26 8.72 -4.65
N THR A 75 -19.31 7.58 -3.97
CA THR A 75 -18.30 6.51 -4.13
C THR A 75 -18.33 5.94 -5.54
N ALA A 76 -19.52 5.66 -6.07
CA ALA A 76 -19.69 5.14 -7.42
C ALA A 76 -19.09 6.07 -8.49
N TYR A 77 -19.35 7.39 -8.39
CA TYR A 77 -18.73 8.37 -9.30
C TYR A 77 -17.21 8.45 -9.14
N ARG A 78 -16.69 8.34 -7.91
CA ARG A 78 -15.24 8.31 -7.67
C ARG A 78 -14.59 7.08 -8.29
N TYR A 79 -15.22 5.91 -8.17
CA TYR A 79 -14.73 4.68 -8.77
C TYR A 79 -14.78 4.74 -10.30
N LEU A 80 -15.84 5.31 -10.88
CA LEU A 80 -15.92 5.54 -12.32
C LEU A 80 -14.80 6.45 -12.83
N ALA A 81 -14.53 7.56 -12.13
CA ALA A 81 -13.45 8.48 -12.51
C ALA A 81 -12.09 7.78 -12.51
N TYR A 82 -11.81 7.02 -11.44
CA TYR A 82 -10.58 6.25 -11.31
C TYR A 82 -10.44 5.17 -12.41
N TYR A 83 -11.52 4.44 -12.71
CA TYR A 83 -11.55 3.46 -13.79
C TYR A 83 -11.21 4.08 -15.16
N ARG A 84 -11.82 5.23 -15.48
CA ARG A 84 -11.57 5.96 -16.73
C ARG A 84 -10.12 6.43 -16.83
N GLU A 85 -9.56 6.93 -15.74
CA GLU A 85 -8.16 7.35 -15.66
C GLU A 85 -7.21 6.17 -15.93
N LEU A 86 -7.46 5.02 -15.30
CA LEU A 86 -6.68 3.80 -15.54
C LEU A 86 -6.76 3.31 -16.98
N LYS A 87 -7.96 3.33 -17.60
CA LYS A 87 -8.12 2.98 -19.02
C LYS A 87 -7.33 3.92 -19.91
N LYS A 88 -7.40 5.22 -19.67
CA LYS A 88 -6.63 6.22 -20.42
C LYS A 88 -5.13 5.95 -20.32
N ILE A 89 -4.60 5.73 -19.12
CA ILE A 89 -3.17 5.42 -18.92
C ILE A 89 -2.77 4.13 -19.66
N ALA A 90 -3.62 3.10 -19.62
CA ALA A 90 -3.37 1.84 -20.32
C ALA A 90 -3.35 2.02 -21.85
N ASP A 91 -4.22 2.86 -22.39
CA ASP A 91 -4.29 3.16 -23.83
C ASP A 91 -3.13 4.05 -24.28
N ASP A 92 -2.78 5.08 -23.49
CA ASP A 92 -1.60 5.93 -23.71
C ASP A 92 -0.32 5.07 -23.71
N SER A 93 -0.19 4.13 -22.77
CA SER A 93 0.96 3.22 -22.69
C SER A 93 1.09 2.30 -23.91
N LYS A 94 -0.03 1.87 -24.51
CA LYS A 94 -0.03 1.07 -25.75
C LYS A 94 0.37 1.88 -26.98
N SER A 95 0.10 3.18 -26.99
CA SER A 95 0.46 4.05 -28.11
C SER A 95 1.95 4.36 -28.19
N VAL A 96 2.67 4.33 -27.06
CA VAL A 96 4.12 4.57 -26.99
C VAL A 96 4.96 3.34 -27.38
N GLN A 97 4.38 2.13 -27.31
CA GLN A 97 5.07 0.87 -27.64
C GLN A 97 4.91 0.44 -29.12
N LYS A 98 4.25 1.24 -29.95
CA LYS A 98 3.92 0.93 -31.34
C LYS A 98 4.65 1.87 -32.29
#